data_AF-X1Q2M9-F1
#
_entry.id   AF-X1Q2M9-F1
#
_cell.length_a   1.000
_cell.length_b   1.000
_cell.length_c   1.000
_cell.angle_alpha   90.00
_cell.angle_beta   90.00
_cell.angle_gamma   90.00
#
_symmetry.space_group_name_H-M   'P 1'
#
loop_
_entity.id
_entity.type
_entity.pdbx_description
1 polymer ?
#
loop_
_entity_poly.entity_id
_entity_poly.type
_entity_poly.pdbx_seq_one_letter_code
_entity_poly.pdbx_strand_id
1 'polypeptide(L)'
;MGGKLTPPVVAGGKVFVASIDEHRVVALTESNGRQARRGLGGQVWDFTAGGRVDTPPTIYKGLVLFGSADGWAYCLRESDGQRANS
;
A
#
# COMPACT_ATOMS: atom_id res chain seq x y z
N MET A 1 -10.11 -8.06 -13.46
CA MET A 1 -8.88 -7.27 -13.32
C MET A 1 -7.92 -8.09 -12.48
N GLY A 2 -6.98 -8.77 -13.13
CA GLY A 2 -6.01 -9.68 -12.51
C GLY A 2 -4.60 -9.18 -12.78
N GLY A 3 -4.24 -8.08 -12.11
CA GLY A 3 -2.89 -7.55 -12.12
C GLY A 3 -2.02 -8.25 -11.08
N LYS A 4 -0.70 -8.25 -11.29
CA LYS A 4 0.24 -8.86 -10.35
C LYS A 4 0.26 -8.02 -9.07
N LEU A 5 -0.17 -8.62 -7.96
CA LEU A 5 -0.05 -8.00 -6.64
C LEU A 5 1.28 -8.42 -6.01
N THR A 6 1.92 -7.52 -5.28
CA THR A 6 3.01 -7.92 -4.39
C THR A 6 2.45 -8.77 -3.25
N PRO A 7 3.27 -9.63 -2.61
CA PRO A 7 2.94 -10.23 -1.33
C PRO A 7 2.33 -9.19 -0.36
N PRO A 8 1.23 -9.52 0.34
CA PRO A 8 0.65 -8.62 1.33
C PRO A 8 1.55 -8.53 2.56
N VAL A 9 1.57 -7.36 3.20
CA VAL A 9 2.28 -7.14 4.46
C VAL A 9 1.28 -6.74 5.54
N VAL A 10 1.35 -7.37 6.71
CA VAL A 10 0.41 -7.13 7.81
C VAL A 10 1.12 -6.46 8.98
N ALA A 11 0.60 -5.33 9.44
CA ALA A 11 1.08 -4.60 10.62
C ALA A 11 -0.05 -3.79 11.24
N GLY A 12 -0.08 -3.66 12.57
CA GLY A 12 -1.02 -2.74 13.25
C GLY A 12 -2.51 -3.02 13.00
N GLY A 13 -2.89 -4.26 12.68
CA GLY A 13 -4.27 -4.61 12.29
C GLY A 13 -4.65 -4.18 10.87
N LYS A 14 -3.66 -3.80 10.06
CA LYS A 14 -3.80 -3.41 8.65
C LYS A 14 -3.00 -4.35 7.75
N VAL A 15 -3.51 -4.53 6.53
CA VAL A 15 -2.93 -5.30 5.44
C VAL A 15 -2.58 -4.33 4.32
N PHE A 16 -1.32 -4.28 3.93
CA PHE A 16 -0.79 -3.43 2.87
C PHE A 16 -0.52 -4.27 1.63
N VAL A 17 -0.99 -3.80 0.47
CA VAL A 17 -0.81 -4.49 -0.81
C VAL A 17 -0.41 -3.46 -1.86
N ALA A 18 0.60 -3.77 -2.67
CA ALA A 18 0.92 -2.98 -3.85
C ALA A 18 0.38 -3.67 -5.11
N SER A 19 -0.36 -2.91 -5.91
CA SER A 19 -0.76 -3.27 -7.26
C SER A 19 0.30 -2.79 -8.23
N ILE A 20 1.04 -3.75 -8.81
CA ILE A 20 2.18 -3.46 -9.70
C ILE A 20 1.70 -2.72 -10.95
N ASP A 21 0.58 -3.15 -11.53
CA ASP A 21 0.07 -2.61 -12.79
C ASP A 21 -0.69 -1.28 -12.61
N GLU A 22 -1.17 -0.99 -11.40
CA GLU A 22 -1.87 0.27 -11.10
C GLU A 22 -0.96 1.31 -10.44
N HIS A 23 0.32 0.99 -10.23
CA HIS A 23 1.29 1.82 -9.50
C HIS A 23 0.78 2.27 -8.12
N ARG A 24 -0.05 1.44 -7.48
CA ARG A 24 -0.87 1.84 -6.33
C ARG A 24 -0.54 0.98 -5.12
N VAL A 25 -0.32 1.63 -3.98
CA VAL A 25 -0.23 0.98 -2.67
C VAL A 25 -1.54 1.24 -1.93
N VAL A 26 -2.16 0.17 -1.42
CA VAL A 26 -3.40 0.25 -0.66
C VAL A 26 -3.21 -0.32 0.74
N ALA A 27 -3.85 0.31 1.72
CA ALA A 27 -3.96 -0.19 3.08
C ALA A 27 -5.39 -0.64 3.35
N LEU A 28 -5.55 -1.87 3.83
CA LEU A 28 -6.82 -2.50 4.19
C LEU A 28 -6.82 -2.83 5.68
N THR A 29 -7.98 -2.89 6.35
CA THR A 29 -8.07 -3.34 7.76
C THR A 29 -8.57 -4.79 7.84
N GLU A 30 -8.15 -5.53 8.88
CA GLU A 30 -8.44 -6.96 9.11
C GLU A 30 -9.93 -7.34 9.03
N SER A 31 -10.86 -6.43 9.33
CA SER A 31 -12.29 -6.75 9.40
C SER A 31 -12.87 -7.28 8.09
N ASN A 32 -12.34 -6.88 6.92
CA ASN A 32 -13.02 -7.07 5.64
C ASN A 32 -12.10 -7.51 4.48
N GLY A 33 -11.02 -8.25 4.76
CA GLY A 33 -10.04 -8.71 3.76
C GLY A 33 -10.60 -9.53 2.57
N ARG A 34 -11.83 -10.07 2.68
CA ARG A 34 -12.52 -10.77 1.57
C ARG A 34 -13.42 -9.87 0.71
N GLN A 35 -13.70 -8.63 1.11
CA GLN A 35 -14.66 -7.73 0.46
C GLN A 35 -14.04 -6.54 -0.28
N ALA A 36 -12.72 -6.48 -0.47
CA ALA A 36 -12.08 -5.47 -1.31
C ALA A 36 -12.38 -5.61 -2.83
N ARG A 37 -13.54 -6.19 -3.20
CA ARG A 37 -14.13 -5.97 -4.53
C ARG A 37 -14.67 -4.55 -4.56
N ARG A 38 -13.96 -3.67 -5.29
CA ARG A 38 -14.40 -2.35 -5.80
C ARG A 38 -15.61 -1.77 -5.06
N GLY A 39 -15.34 -0.97 -4.04
CA GLY A 39 -16.35 -0.13 -3.41
C GLY A 39 -16.34 -0.22 -1.88
N LEU A 40 -15.55 0.65 -1.26
CA LEU A 40 -15.95 1.32 0.01
C LEU A 40 -16.03 0.50 1.31
N GLY A 41 -15.61 -0.77 1.35
CA GLY A 41 -15.79 -1.62 2.56
C GLY A 41 -14.61 -1.73 3.53
N GLY A 42 -13.41 -1.27 3.20
CA GLY A 42 -12.24 -1.51 4.06
C GLY A 42 -10.92 -0.90 3.61
N GLN A 43 -10.96 0.06 2.67
CA GLN A 43 -9.77 0.79 2.24
C GLN A 43 -9.54 1.93 3.22
N VAL A 44 -8.41 1.89 3.95
CA VAL A 44 -8.03 2.94 4.92
C VAL A 44 -7.50 4.15 4.16
N TRP A 45 -6.60 3.91 3.21
CA TRP A 45 -6.05 4.90 2.30
C TRP A 45 -5.46 4.20 1.08
N ASP A 46 -5.17 4.99 0.06
CA ASP A 46 -4.36 4.56 -1.07
C ASP A 46 -3.40 5.65 -1.51
N PHE A 47 -2.30 5.22 -2.13
CA PHE A 47 -1.28 6.09 -2.66
C PHE A 47 -0.84 5.60 -4.04
N THR A 48 -0.86 6.50 -5.01
CA THR A 48 -0.36 6.24 -6.37
C THR A 48 1.05 6.80 -6.49
N ALA A 49 2.02 5.92 -6.74
CA ALA A 49 3.41 6.27 -7.00
C ALA A 49 3.60 6.77 -8.45
N GLY A 50 4.75 7.38 -8.74
CA GLY A 50 5.09 7.84 -10.09
C GLY A 50 5.43 6.69 -11.05
N GLY A 51 5.81 5.53 -10.52
CA GLY A 51 6.09 4.32 -11.29
C GLY A 51 5.69 3.04 -10.57
N ARG A 52 6.01 1.90 -11.21
CA ARG A 52 5.71 0.55 -10.69
C ARG A 52 6.29 0.36 -9.30
N VAL A 53 5.48 -0.22 -8.40
CA VAL A 53 5.94 -0.65 -7.08
C VAL A 53 6.13 -2.16 -7.15
N ASP A 54 7.32 -2.58 -7.58
CA ASP A 54 7.64 -4.00 -7.78
C ASP A 54 8.08 -4.70 -6.48
N THR A 55 8.30 -3.94 -5.41
CA THR A 55 8.72 -4.45 -4.10
C THR A 55 7.56 -4.43 -3.10
N PRO A 56 7.43 -5.45 -2.23
CA PRO A 56 6.49 -5.40 -1.12
C PRO A 56 6.80 -4.21 -0.21
N PRO A 57 5.78 -3.47 0.27
CA PRO A 57 6.00 -2.38 1.22
C PRO A 57 6.50 -2.92 2.57
N THR A 58 7.54 -2.29 3.11
CA THR A 58 8.08 -2.60 4.44
C THR A 58 7.49 -1.67 5.48
N ILE A 59 7.04 -2.21 6.60
CA ILE A 59 6.51 -1.42 7.71
C ILE A 59 7.58 -1.23 8.77
N TYR A 60 7.87 0.02 9.13
CA TYR A 60 8.82 0.35 10.19
C TYR A 60 8.33 1.54 11.02
N LYS A 61 8.10 1.34 12.32
CA LYS A 61 7.68 2.38 13.27
C LYS A 61 6.48 3.24 12.80
N GLY A 62 5.44 2.61 12.24
CA GLY A 62 4.26 3.32 11.74
C GLY A 62 4.47 4.01 10.39
N LEU A 63 5.55 3.67 9.68
CA LEU A 63 5.84 4.12 8.33
C LEU A 63 5.77 2.95 7.35
N VAL A 64 5.28 3.22 6.15
CA VAL A 64 5.21 2.31 5.00
C VAL A 64 6.27 2.75 4.01
N LEU A 65 7.29 1.93 3.83
CA LEU A 65 8.43 2.20 2.96
C LEU A 65 8.38 1.29 1.75
N PHE A 66 8.54 1.84 0.55
CA PHE A 66 8.63 1.06 -0.67
C PHE A 66 9.43 1.80 -1.74
N GLY A 67 10.12 1.03 -2.58
CA GLY A 67 10.76 1.55 -3.78
C GLY A 67 9.76 1.59 -4.94
N SER A 68 9.86 2.62 -5.76
CA SER A 68 9.17 2.67 -7.05
C SER A 68 10.20 2.66 -8.19
N ALA A 69 9.79 2.12 -9.34
CA ALA A 69 10.57 2.09 -10.56
C ALA A 69 10.78 3.49 -11.18
N ASP A 70 10.16 4.54 -10.62
CA ASP A 70 10.44 5.95 -10.96
C ASP A 70 11.79 6.46 -10.42
N GLY A 71 12.52 5.61 -9.69
CA GLY A 71 13.83 5.94 -9.13
C GLY A 71 13.76 6.54 -7.71
N TRP A 72 12.56 6.62 -7.12
CA TRP A 72 12.37 7.16 -5.78
C TRP A 72 11.95 6.09 -4.78
N ALA A 73 12.35 6.30 -3.52
CA ALA A 73 11.81 5.58 -2.37
C ALA A 73 10.75 6.45 -1.70
N TYR A 74 9.59 5.86 -1.44
CA TYR A 74 8.49 6.52 -0.75
C TYR A 74 8.44 6.07 0.70
N CYS A 75 8.16 7.03 1.59
CA CYS A 75 7.90 6.81 2.99
C CYS A 75 6.55 7.43 3.33
N LEU A 76 5.56 6.61 3.62
CA LEU A 76 4.20 7.05 3.95
C LEU A 76 3.89 6.76 5.41
N ARG A 77 3.05 7.56 6.06
CA ARG A 77 2.52 7.20 7.38
C ARG A 77 1.47 6.11 7.25
N GLU A 78 1.56 5.10 8.11
CA GLU A 78 0.62 3.99 8.17
C GLU A 78 -0.83 4.44 8.47
N SER A 79 -0.98 5.56 9.19
CA SER A 79 -2.27 6.10 9.62
C SER A 79 -3.11 6.63 8.46
N ASP A 80 -2.51 7.41 7.56
CA ASP A 80 -3.22 8.24 6.58
C ASP A 80 -2.65 8.17 5.15
N GLY A 81 -1.56 7.43 4.92
CA GLY A 81 -0.95 7.29 3.60
C GLY A 81 -0.24 8.56 3.11
N GLN A 82 -0.06 9.57 3.96
CA GLN A 82 0.66 10.78 3.58
C GLN A 82 2.16 10.57 3.64
N ARG A 83 2.91 11.26 2.77
CA ARG A 83 4.37 11.25 2.80
C ARG A 83 4.85 11.72 4.17
N ALA A 84 5.71 10.93 4.80
CA ALA A 84 6.41 11.32 6.02
C ALA A 84 7.52 12.31 5.64
N ASN A 85 7.13 13.54 5.35
CA ASN A 85 8.06 14.65 5.23
C ASN A 85 8.24 15.27 6.62
N SER A 86 9.48 15.55 7.01
CA SER A 86 9.82 16.40 8.16
C SER A 86 9.39 17.83 7.93
#